data_AF-A0A961S5V9-F1
#
_entry.id   AF-A0A961S5V9-F1
#
_cell.length_a   1.000
_cell.length_b   1.000
_cell.length_c   1.000
_cell.angle_alpha   90.00
_cell.angle_beta   90.00
_cell.angle_gamma   90.00
#
_symmetry.space_group_name_H-M   'P 1'
#
loop_
_entity.id
_entity.type
_entity.pdbx_description
1 polymer ?
#
loop_
_entity_poly.entity_id
_entity_poly.type
_entity_poly.pdbx_seq_one_letter_code
_entity_poly.pdbx_strand_id
1 'polypeptide(L)'
;ADGIAFAEFADEKAEDGSARRLIFSEKFADPISGFTIPEIEPRLFSFNNPFGACPACDGLGSQRAIDPGLIIPDDSLALRSGAVAPWAKSSSPYYHQTLQALGKAYGFKLGDRWRDLPEAGRDAILNGTGERQIAFDYDDGLRSYTTSKTFEGIIPNLERRWKETDSAWAREEIERY
;
A
#
# COMPACT_ATOMS: atom_id res chain seq x y z
N ALA A 1 33.76 -21.04 5.83
CA ALA A 1 34.23 -20.66 4.48
C ALA A 1 32.99 -20.52 3.62
N ASP A 2 32.83 -19.40 2.91
CA ASP A 2 31.59 -19.06 2.18
C ASP A 2 31.43 -19.81 0.85
N GLY A 3 32.25 -20.84 0.62
CA GLY A 3 32.25 -21.64 -0.60
C GLY A 3 33.00 -21.01 -1.77
N ILE A 4 33.64 -19.84 -1.59
CA ILE A 4 34.41 -19.15 -2.63
C ILE A 4 35.91 -19.37 -2.41
N ALA A 5 36.64 -19.69 -3.48
CA ALA A 5 38.09 -19.80 -3.49
C ALA A 5 38.70 -18.92 -4.58
N PHE A 6 39.82 -18.27 -4.27
CA PHE A 6 40.58 -17.42 -5.19
C PHE A 6 41.93 -18.07 -5.46
N ALA A 7 42.31 -18.14 -6.74
CA ALA A 7 43.65 -18.53 -7.16
C ALA A 7 44.26 -17.41 -7.98
N GLU A 8 45.43 -16.92 -7.59
CA GLU A 8 46.15 -15.84 -8.28
C GLU A 8 47.37 -16.41 -9.01
N PHE A 9 47.58 -15.96 -10.25
CA PHE A 9 48.79 -16.28 -11.00
C PHE A 9 49.92 -15.34 -10.56
N ALA A 10 51.08 -15.91 -10.22
CA ALA A 10 52.23 -15.15 -9.74
C ALA A 10 52.94 -14.37 -10.86
N ASP A 11 52.79 -14.83 -12.10
CA ASP A 11 53.51 -14.39 -13.29
C ASP A 11 52.59 -13.72 -14.34
N GLU A 12 51.27 -13.87 -14.23
CA GLU A 12 50.30 -13.26 -15.14
C GLU A 12 49.59 -12.06 -14.51
N LYS A 13 49.42 -11.00 -15.29
CA LYS A 13 48.67 -9.80 -14.90
C LYS A 13 47.38 -9.68 -15.70
N ALA A 14 46.32 -9.21 -15.05
CA ALA A 14 45.11 -8.76 -15.72
C ALA A 14 45.35 -7.44 -16.48
N GLU A 15 44.39 -7.03 -17.31
CA GLU A 15 44.49 -5.82 -18.13
C GLU A 15 44.67 -4.52 -17.31
N ASP A 16 44.26 -4.52 -16.04
CA ASP A 16 44.42 -3.42 -15.09
C ASP A 16 45.77 -3.43 -14.35
N GLY A 17 46.66 -4.38 -14.64
CA GLY A 17 47.97 -4.53 -14.02
C GLY A 17 47.97 -5.26 -12.67
N SER A 18 46.80 -5.68 -12.16
CA SER A 18 46.68 -6.56 -10.99
C SER A 18 47.06 -8.00 -11.33
N ALA A 19 47.32 -8.85 -10.32
CA ALA A 19 47.58 -10.28 -10.56
C ALA A 19 46.32 -10.93 -11.15
N ARG A 20 46.48 -11.70 -12.24
CA ARG A 20 45.35 -12.39 -12.85
C ARG A 20 44.79 -13.39 -11.83
N ARG A 21 43.48 -13.35 -11.57
CA ARG A 21 42.80 -14.22 -10.61
C ARG A 21 41.76 -15.12 -11.26
N LEU A 22 41.70 -16.37 -10.81
CA LEU A 22 40.58 -17.29 -11.03
C LEU A 22 39.73 -17.34 -9.77
N ILE A 23 38.42 -17.38 -9.96
CA ILE A 23 37.45 -17.46 -8.88
C ILE A 23 36.68 -18.76 -9.03
N PHE A 24 36.65 -19.55 -7.97
CA PHE A 24 35.91 -20.80 -7.88
C PHE A 24 34.82 -20.65 -6.83
N SER A 25 33.66 -21.27 -7.06
CA SER A 25 32.57 -21.28 -6.11
C SER A 25 31.97 -22.69 -6.01
N GLU A 26 31.93 -23.23 -4.79
CA GLU A 26 31.26 -24.48 -4.42
C GLU A 26 29.74 -24.31 -4.31
N LYS A 27 29.29 -23.07 -4.08
CA LYS A 27 27.88 -22.68 -4.06
C LYS A 27 27.53 -21.92 -5.34
N PHE A 28 26.25 -21.83 -5.68
CA PHE A 28 25.81 -20.88 -6.71
C PHE A 28 25.85 -19.44 -6.17
N ALA A 29 27.06 -18.93 -5.95
CA ALA A 29 27.35 -17.64 -5.39
C ALA A 29 27.95 -16.71 -6.46
N ASP A 30 27.47 -15.48 -6.54
CA ASP A 30 28.12 -14.43 -7.29
C ASP A 30 29.37 -13.95 -6.53
N PRO A 31 30.58 -14.07 -7.13
CA PRO A 31 31.82 -13.68 -6.46
C PRO A 31 32.00 -12.17 -6.27
N ILE A 32 31.15 -11.34 -6.87
CA ILE A 32 31.24 -9.87 -6.76
C ILE A 32 30.29 -9.36 -5.67
N SER A 33 29.01 -9.72 -5.73
CA SER A 33 28.00 -9.26 -4.76
C SER A 33 27.85 -10.15 -3.52
N GLY A 34 28.39 -11.38 -3.57
CA GLY A 34 28.16 -12.38 -2.52
C GLY A 34 26.74 -12.97 -2.53
N PHE A 35 25.92 -12.64 -3.54
CA PHE A 35 24.58 -13.19 -3.68
C PHE A 35 24.64 -14.70 -3.92
N THR A 36 23.96 -15.49 -3.09
CA THR A 36 23.93 -16.95 -3.22
C THR A 36 22.52 -17.45 -3.46
N ILE A 37 22.35 -18.35 -4.43
CA ILE A 37 21.10 -19.12 -4.56
C ILE A 37 21.27 -20.52 -3.95
N PRO A 38 20.18 -21.08 -3.38
CA PRO A 38 20.16 -22.49 -3.00
C PRO A 38 20.33 -23.40 -4.23
N GLU A 39 20.58 -24.67 -3.98
CA GLU A 39 20.72 -25.67 -5.05
C GLU A 39 19.49 -25.67 -5.98
N ILE A 40 19.73 -25.68 -7.29
CA ILE A 40 18.68 -25.57 -8.30
C ILE A 40 17.86 -26.87 -8.31
N GLU A 41 16.74 -26.83 -7.62
CA GLU A 41 15.78 -27.93 -7.56
C GLU A 41 14.46 -27.53 -8.25
N PRO A 42 13.72 -28.49 -8.84
CA PRO A 42 12.43 -28.21 -9.48
C PRO A 42 11.42 -27.44 -8.58
N ARG A 43 11.49 -27.63 -7.25
CA ARG A 43 10.61 -26.96 -6.28
C ARG A 43 10.78 -25.43 -6.24
N LEU A 44 11.97 -24.92 -6.58
CA LEU A 44 12.23 -23.47 -6.60
C LEU A 44 11.47 -22.76 -7.73
N PHE A 45 11.03 -23.50 -8.74
CA PHE A 45 10.27 -22.97 -9.87
C PHE A 45 8.76 -23.20 -9.73
N SER A 46 8.31 -23.80 -8.63
CA SER A 46 6.90 -24.04 -8.36
C SER A 46 6.33 -22.89 -7.55
N PHE A 47 5.41 -22.12 -8.14
CA PHE A 47 4.65 -21.08 -7.44
C PHE A 47 3.68 -21.65 -6.39
N ASN A 48 3.36 -22.95 -6.48
CA ASN A 48 2.57 -23.68 -5.48
C ASN A 48 3.42 -24.18 -4.31
N ASN A 49 4.74 -23.95 -4.31
CA ASN A 49 5.64 -24.34 -3.25
C ASN A 49 6.18 -23.09 -2.56
N PRO A 50 6.14 -22.98 -1.21
CA PRO A 50 6.69 -21.84 -0.48
C PRO A 50 8.15 -21.49 -0.83
N PHE A 51 8.96 -22.48 -1.25
CA PHE A 51 10.34 -22.26 -1.68
C PHE A 51 10.48 -21.55 -3.04
N GLY A 52 9.45 -21.61 -3.89
CA GLY A 52 9.42 -20.96 -5.21
C GLY A 52 8.36 -19.86 -5.34
N ALA A 53 7.49 -19.71 -4.35
CA ALA A 53 6.45 -18.71 -4.32
C ALA A 53 7.03 -17.31 -4.03
N CYS A 54 6.53 -16.30 -4.76
CA CYS A 54 6.85 -14.92 -4.44
C CYS A 54 6.27 -14.56 -3.06
N PRO A 55 7.08 -14.08 -2.10
CA PRO A 55 6.63 -13.81 -0.73
C PRO A 55 5.67 -12.62 -0.64
N ALA A 56 5.57 -11.79 -1.68
CA ALA A 56 4.65 -10.67 -1.69
C ALA A 56 3.22 -11.10 -2.04
N CYS A 57 3.04 -12.15 -2.83
CA CYS A 57 1.73 -12.59 -3.33
C CYS A 57 1.46 -14.08 -3.12
N ASP A 58 2.28 -14.76 -2.31
CA ASP A 58 2.22 -16.20 -2.02
C ASP A 58 2.10 -17.06 -3.28
N GLY A 59 2.77 -16.64 -4.37
CA GLY A 59 2.76 -17.36 -5.65
C GLY A 59 1.49 -17.17 -6.50
N LEU A 60 0.53 -16.35 -6.07
CA LEU A 60 -0.69 -16.05 -6.84
C LEU A 60 -0.43 -15.20 -8.10
N GLY A 61 0.66 -14.43 -8.11
CA GLY A 61 1.01 -13.54 -9.21
C GLY A 61 0.13 -12.29 -9.34
N SER A 62 -0.84 -12.11 -8.43
CA SER A 62 -1.69 -10.93 -8.35
C SER A 62 -1.90 -10.52 -6.89
N GLN A 63 -2.16 -9.23 -6.68
CA GLN A 63 -2.55 -8.68 -5.38
C GLN A 63 -3.85 -7.91 -5.55
N ARG A 64 -4.68 -7.94 -4.51
CA ARG A 64 -5.88 -7.11 -4.44
C ARG A 64 -5.47 -5.75 -3.86
N ALA A 65 -5.87 -4.69 -4.55
CA ALA A 65 -5.72 -3.32 -4.11
C ALA A 65 -7.07 -2.63 -4.28
N ILE A 66 -7.35 -1.66 -3.41
CA ILE A 66 -8.57 -0.85 -3.51
C ILE A 66 -8.39 0.15 -4.66
N ASP A 67 -9.37 0.24 -5.55
CA ASP A 67 -9.35 1.14 -6.69
C ASP A 67 -9.99 2.50 -6.33
N PRO A 68 -9.25 3.62 -6.37
CA PRO A 68 -9.81 4.95 -6.16
C PRO A 68 -11.00 5.28 -7.07
N GLY A 69 -11.01 4.74 -8.30
CA GLY A 69 -12.10 4.92 -9.26
C GLY A 69 -13.39 4.21 -8.86
N LEU A 70 -13.31 3.13 -8.06
CA LEU A 70 -14.49 2.49 -7.48
C LEU A 70 -14.96 3.19 -6.19
N ILE A 71 -14.06 3.85 -5.48
CA ILE A 71 -14.42 4.73 -4.35
C ILE A 71 -15.14 5.98 -4.85
N ILE A 72 -14.68 6.57 -5.95
CA ILE A 72 -15.25 7.78 -6.57
C ILE A 72 -15.70 7.47 -8.01
N PRO A 73 -16.86 6.82 -8.19
CA PRO A 73 -17.32 6.38 -9.51
C PRO A 73 -17.78 7.54 -10.41
N ASP A 74 -18.20 8.67 -9.82
CA ASP A 74 -18.62 9.87 -10.54
C ASP A 74 -17.98 11.12 -9.91
N ASP A 75 -16.97 11.67 -10.58
CA ASP A 75 -16.21 12.83 -10.13
C ASP A 75 -16.98 14.16 -10.27
N SER A 76 -18.14 14.13 -10.93
CA SER A 76 -18.98 15.30 -11.19
C SER A 76 -19.99 15.55 -10.08
N LEU A 77 -20.17 14.58 -9.18
CA LEU A 77 -21.03 14.69 -8.00
C LEU A 77 -20.39 15.52 -6.90
N ALA A 78 -21.25 16.25 -6.17
CA ALA A 78 -20.86 16.88 -4.93
C ALA A 78 -20.60 15.84 -3.83
N LEU A 79 -19.70 16.14 -2.89
CA LEU A 79 -19.42 15.25 -1.76
C LEU A 79 -20.71 14.88 -0.98
N ARG A 80 -21.58 15.86 -0.70
CA ARG A 80 -22.86 15.64 -0.02
C ARG A 80 -23.88 14.84 -0.84
N SER A 81 -23.67 14.73 -2.14
CA SER A 81 -24.53 13.99 -3.06
C SER A 81 -24.07 12.55 -3.25
N GLY A 82 -23.09 12.09 -2.45
CA GLY A 82 -22.63 10.70 -2.47
C GLY A 82 -21.49 10.42 -3.44
N ALA A 83 -20.62 11.40 -3.72
CA ALA A 83 -19.42 11.18 -4.53
C ALA A 83 -18.51 10.08 -3.96
N VAL A 84 -18.49 9.91 -2.63
CA VAL A 84 -17.74 8.85 -1.93
C VAL A 84 -18.64 7.61 -1.77
N ALA A 85 -18.49 6.62 -2.65
CA ALA A 85 -19.39 5.48 -2.73
C ALA A 85 -19.50 4.65 -1.42
N PRO A 86 -18.40 4.34 -0.69
CA PRO A 86 -18.49 3.60 0.58
C PRO A 86 -19.32 4.33 1.65
N TRP A 87 -19.43 5.65 1.57
CA TRP A 87 -20.12 6.47 2.57
C TRP A 87 -21.49 6.96 2.09
N ALA A 88 -21.75 6.95 0.78
CA ALA A 88 -22.95 7.49 0.16
C ALA A 88 -24.26 6.84 0.67
N LYS A 89 -24.22 5.55 1.01
CA LYS A 89 -25.39 4.80 1.52
C LYS A 89 -25.51 4.82 3.04
N SER A 90 -24.56 5.42 3.75
CA SER A 90 -24.60 5.45 5.21
C SER A 90 -25.50 6.58 5.71
N SER A 91 -26.35 6.26 6.68
CA SER A 91 -27.13 7.25 7.44
C SER A 91 -26.34 7.90 8.57
N SER A 92 -25.09 7.51 8.79
CA SER A 92 -24.28 7.99 9.91
C SER A 92 -23.84 9.46 9.71
N PRO A 93 -24.15 10.37 10.66
CA PRO A 93 -23.65 11.75 10.64
C PRO A 93 -22.11 11.84 10.65
N TYR A 94 -21.45 10.81 11.18
CA TYR A 94 -20.00 10.73 11.33
C TYR A 94 -19.23 11.01 10.03
N TYR A 95 -19.67 10.45 8.90
CA TYR A 95 -18.98 10.62 7.62
C TYR A 95 -19.11 12.04 7.08
N HIS A 96 -20.30 12.63 7.19
CA HIS A 96 -20.55 14.01 6.81
C HIS A 96 -19.71 14.98 7.67
N GLN A 97 -19.66 14.76 8.98
CA GLN A 97 -18.87 15.56 9.92
C GLN A 97 -17.36 15.42 9.66
N THR A 98 -16.89 14.22 9.32
CA THR A 98 -15.49 13.97 8.93
C THR A 98 -15.13 14.74 7.67
N LEU A 99 -15.93 14.65 6.60
CA LEU A 99 -15.72 15.41 5.37
C LEU A 99 -15.77 16.93 5.61
N GLN A 100 -16.63 17.39 6.50
CA GLN A 100 -16.71 18.81 6.86
C GLN A 100 -15.45 19.30 7.57
N ALA A 101 -14.91 18.52 8.51
CA ALA A 101 -13.65 18.83 9.19
C ALA A 101 -12.46 18.86 8.23
N LEU A 102 -12.37 17.90 7.31
CA LEU A 102 -11.36 17.90 6.26
C LEU A 102 -11.52 19.12 5.34
N GLY A 103 -12.75 19.47 4.98
CA GLY A 103 -13.05 20.66 4.18
C GLY A 103 -12.55 21.95 4.82
N LYS A 104 -12.75 22.12 6.14
CA LYS A 104 -12.20 23.25 6.90
C LYS A 104 -10.67 23.32 6.82
N ALA A 105 -9.97 22.18 6.82
CA ALA A 105 -8.51 22.12 6.87
C ALA A 105 -7.82 22.22 5.50
N TYR A 106 -8.50 21.78 4.43
CA TYR A 106 -7.96 21.68 3.07
C TYR A 106 -8.64 22.62 2.06
N GLY A 107 -9.62 23.41 2.50
CA GLY A 107 -10.19 24.50 1.70
C GLY A 107 -11.27 24.07 0.69
N PHE A 108 -12.13 23.12 1.06
CA PHE A 108 -13.28 22.71 0.25
C PHE A 108 -14.55 22.62 1.08
N LYS A 109 -15.70 22.55 0.41
CA LYS A 109 -17.02 22.40 1.01
C LYS A 109 -17.67 21.11 0.56
N LEU A 110 -18.61 20.62 1.37
CA LEU A 110 -19.44 19.45 1.06
C LEU A 110 -20.30 19.62 -0.21
N GLY A 111 -20.55 20.86 -0.64
CA GLY A 111 -21.29 21.16 -1.86
C GLY A 111 -20.43 21.14 -3.13
N ASP A 112 -19.11 21.07 -3.00
CA ASP A 112 -18.19 21.09 -4.13
C ASP A 112 -18.15 19.72 -4.80
N ARG A 113 -17.99 19.70 -6.13
CA ARG A 113 -17.83 18.46 -6.90
C ARG A 113 -16.47 17.86 -6.65
N TRP A 114 -16.35 16.53 -6.65
CA TRP A 114 -15.07 15.85 -6.41
C TRP A 114 -13.92 16.39 -7.28
N ARG A 115 -14.16 16.56 -8.58
CA ARG A 115 -13.17 17.11 -9.53
C ARG A 115 -12.74 18.55 -9.23
N ASP A 116 -13.58 19.33 -8.55
CA ASP A 116 -13.32 20.74 -8.24
C ASP A 116 -12.56 20.90 -6.91
N LEU A 117 -12.37 19.82 -6.13
CA LEU A 117 -11.59 19.86 -4.89
C LEU A 117 -10.11 20.21 -5.16
N PRO A 118 -9.42 20.84 -4.20
CA PRO A 118 -7.96 20.90 -4.21
C PRO A 118 -7.35 19.50 -4.21
N GLU A 119 -6.23 19.31 -4.92
CA GLU A 119 -5.54 18.02 -5.00
C GLU A 119 -5.18 17.48 -3.61
N ALA A 120 -4.64 18.33 -2.74
CA ALA A 120 -4.35 17.98 -1.34
C ALA A 120 -5.60 17.56 -0.55
N GLY A 121 -6.77 18.08 -0.90
CA GLY A 121 -8.05 17.69 -0.29
C GLY A 121 -8.52 16.32 -0.76
N ARG A 122 -8.40 16.02 -2.07
CA ARG A 122 -8.68 14.69 -2.63
C ARG A 122 -7.75 13.63 -2.04
N ASP A 123 -6.46 13.94 -1.98
CA ASP A 123 -5.44 13.07 -1.39
C ASP A 123 -5.72 12.83 0.10
N ALA A 124 -6.04 13.88 0.86
CA ALA A 124 -6.39 13.74 2.28
C ALA A 124 -7.63 12.86 2.52
N ILE A 125 -8.62 12.88 1.61
CA ILE A 125 -9.79 12.01 1.70
C ILE A 125 -9.42 10.55 1.39
N LEU A 126 -8.64 10.31 0.35
CA LEU A 126 -8.32 8.95 -0.11
C LEU A 126 -7.23 8.29 0.76
N ASN A 127 -6.11 8.98 0.95
CA ASN A 127 -4.88 8.45 1.54
C ASN A 127 -4.64 8.93 2.98
N GLY A 128 -5.45 9.87 3.47
CA GLY A 128 -5.39 10.36 4.84
C GLY A 128 -4.52 11.60 5.01
N THR A 129 -4.41 12.07 6.26
CA THR A 129 -3.72 13.34 6.58
C THR A 129 -2.27 13.17 7.00
N GLY A 130 -1.73 11.94 6.92
CA GLY A 130 -0.39 11.61 7.40
C GLY A 130 -0.23 11.99 8.88
N GLU A 131 0.74 12.85 9.18
CA GLU A 131 1.01 13.34 10.54
C GLU A 131 0.16 14.55 10.93
N ARG A 132 -0.55 15.17 9.98
CA ARG A 132 -1.33 16.38 10.25
C ARG A 132 -2.59 16.02 11.04
N GLN A 133 -2.68 16.57 12.25
CA GLN A 133 -3.90 16.45 13.05
C GLN A 133 -4.96 17.46 12.61
N ILE A 134 -6.20 16.98 12.54
CA ILE A 134 -7.39 17.76 12.23
C ILE A 134 -8.34 17.72 13.43
N ALA A 135 -8.93 18.86 13.75
CA ALA A 135 -10.01 18.94 14.72
C ALA A 135 -11.32 18.45 14.09
N PHE A 136 -11.85 17.37 14.64
CA PHE A 136 -13.13 16.78 14.26
C PHE A 136 -14.18 17.10 15.32
N ASP A 137 -15.23 17.78 14.90
CA ASP A 137 -16.41 18.06 15.72
C ASP A 137 -17.46 16.98 15.42
N TYR A 138 -17.71 16.07 16.37
CA TYR A 138 -18.72 15.03 16.23
C TYR A 138 -19.93 15.35 17.10
N ASP A 139 -21.12 15.18 16.53
CA ASP A 139 -22.40 15.37 17.20
C ASP A 139 -23.40 14.30 16.73
N ASP A 140 -23.82 13.43 17.64
CA ASP A 140 -24.80 12.37 17.36
C ASP A 140 -26.22 12.74 17.84
N GLY A 141 -26.43 13.98 18.29
CA GLY A 141 -27.69 14.48 18.85
C GLY A 141 -27.89 14.18 20.34
N LEU A 142 -27.15 13.24 20.91
CA LEU A 142 -27.12 12.96 22.36
C LEU A 142 -25.90 13.58 23.03
N ARG A 143 -24.76 13.59 22.35
CA ARG A 143 -23.48 14.13 22.83
C ARG A 143 -22.74 14.78 21.68
N SER A 144 -22.10 15.90 21.98
CA SER A 144 -21.13 16.54 21.10
C SER A 144 -19.74 16.56 21.74
N TYR A 145 -18.72 16.27 20.95
CA TYR A 145 -17.32 16.36 21.38
C TYR A 145 -16.41 16.71 20.21
N THR A 146 -15.32 17.42 20.53
CA THR A 146 -14.26 17.74 19.58
C THR A 146 -13.02 16.91 19.89
N THR A 147 -12.42 16.31 18.87
CA THR A 147 -11.17 15.56 19.01
C THR A 147 -10.16 15.97 17.94
N SER A 148 -8.89 16.11 18.33
CA SER A 148 -7.78 16.36 17.41
C SER A 148 -7.08 15.04 17.11
N LYS A 149 -7.16 14.56 15.87
CA LYS A 149 -6.52 13.31 15.45
C LYS A 149 -6.12 13.37 13.98
N THR A 150 -5.28 12.45 13.55
CA THR A 150 -5.04 12.21 12.12
C THR A 150 -6.22 11.44 11.53
N PHE A 151 -6.43 11.61 10.23
CA PHE A 151 -7.40 10.82 9.48
C PHE A 151 -6.64 9.79 8.64
N GLU A 152 -7.03 8.52 8.78
CA GLU A 152 -6.38 7.37 8.14
C GLU A 152 -6.49 7.39 6.60
N GLY A 153 -7.52 8.03 6.06
CA GLY A 153 -7.86 7.91 4.64
C GLY A 153 -8.86 6.78 4.41
N ILE A 154 -9.61 6.86 3.31
CA ILE A 154 -10.58 5.83 2.94
C ILE A 154 -9.89 4.56 2.46
N ILE A 155 -8.85 4.68 1.62
CA ILE A 155 -8.14 3.52 1.04
C ILE A 155 -7.45 2.72 2.15
N PRO A 156 -6.60 3.31 3.01
CA PRO A 156 -5.94 2.53 4.06
C PRO A 156 -6.94 1.92 5.06
N ASN A 157 -8.04 2.63 5.33
CA ASN A 157 -9.11 2.10 6.19
C ASN A 157 -9.78 0.85 5.59
N LEU A 158 -10.13 0.89 4.29
CA LEU A 158 -10.73 -0.25 3.60
C LEU A 158 -9.77 -1.43 3.51
N GLU A 159 -8.51 -1.19 3.14
CA GLU A 159 -7.48 -2.22 3.08
C GLU A 159 -7.27 -2.91 4.44
N ARG A 160 -7.14 -2.11 5.51
CA ARG A 160 -6.98 -2.64 6.85
C ARG A 160 -8.20 -3.42 7.30
N ARG A 161 -9.41 -2.90 7.09
CA ARG A 161 -10.66 -3.60 7.43
C ARG A 161 -10.84 -4.90 6.64
N TRP A 162 -10.43 -4.95 5.37
CA TRP A 162 -10.46 -6.17 4.57
C TRP A 162 -9.53 -7.25 5.15
N LYS A 163 -8.32 -6.84 5.57
CA LYS A 163 -7.31 -7.73 6.19
C LYS A 163 -7.74 -8.21 7.58
N GLU A 164 -8.29 -7.31 8.41
CA GLU A 164 -8.57 -7.58 9.83
C GLU A 164 -9.98 -8.17 10.10
N THR A 165 -10.92 -8.09 9.15
CA THR A 165 -12.29 -8.55 9.42
C THR A 165 -12.43 -10.08 9.40
N ASP A 166 -13.14 -10.63 10.38
CA ASP A 166 -13.55 -12.04 10.37
C ASP A 166 -14.91 -12.26 9.67
N SER A 167 -15.60 -11.18 9.29
CA SER A 167 -16.93 -11.27 8.65
C SER A 167 -16.79 -11.43 7.13
N ALA A 168 -17.26 -12.56 6.61
CA ALA A 168 -17.32 -12.80 5.17
C ALA A 168 -18.13 -11.72 4.43
N TRP A 169 -19.28 -11.34 4.99
CA TRP A 169 -20.13 -10.30 4.40
C TRP A 169 -19.43 -8.93 4.35
N ALA A 170 -18.74 -8.54 5.42
CA ALA A 170 -17.99 -7.27 5.41
C ALA A 170 -16.83 -7.31 4.41
N ARG A 171 -16.16 -8.46 4.29
CA ARG A 171 -15.09 -8.65 3.31
C ARG A 171 -15.61 -8.53 1.88
N GLU A 172 -16.70 -9.21 1.54
CA GLU A 172 -17.37 -9.11 0.24
C GLU A 172 -17.86 -7.70 -0.06
N GLU A 173 -18.30 -6.95 0.96
CA GLU A 173 -18.70 -5.56 0.78
C GLU A 173 -17.54 -4.68 0.33
N ILE A 174 -16.38 -4.85 0.97
CA ILE A 174 -15.16 -4.09 0.68
C ILE A 174 -14.58 -4.47 -0.68
N GLU A 175 -14.66 -5.74 -1.09
CA GLU A 175 -14.18 -6.23 -2.40
C GLU A 175 -14.89 -5.61 -3.61
N ARG A 176 -15.92 -4.80 -3.38
CA ARG A 176 -16.59 -4.02 -4.44
C ARG A 176 -15.85 -2.73 -4.80
N TYR A 177 -14.84 -2.37 -4.01
CA TYR A 177 -14.00 -1.18 -4.19
C TYR A 177 -12.56 -1.62 -4.41
#